data_AF-A0A0Q7SRF0-F1
#
_entry.id   AF-A0A0Q7SRF0-F1
#
_cell.length_a   1.000
_cell.length_b   1.000
_cell.length_c   1.000
_cell.angle_alpha   90.00
_cell.angle_beta   90.00
_cell.angle_gamma   90.00
#
_symmetry.space_group_name_H-M   'P 1'
#
loop_
_entity.id
_entity.type
_entity.pdbx_description
1 polymer ?
#
loop_
_entity_poly.entity_id
_entity_poly.type
_entity_poly.pdbx_seq_one_letter_code
_entity_poly.pdbx_strand_id
1 'polypeptide(L)'
;MTSPTADLIATLQAATPAEADALMRSACAALRMRPVTPAPPDASALRAGLARIAETGLDGVLQRLLHDAPQGSATDALAALLRPAELAWDEPQEIDWAVRHWEACRAEGQLDEELAADFGEYWRQLEWSALRQHLAQLGAGHAQERRLLAYIAKTASRYVAFGPLKRAMEARFPELFDLGFSLR
;
A
#
# COMPACT_ATOMS: atom_id res chain seq x y z
N MET A 1 -8.31 1.43 24.43
CA MET A 1 -7.22 0.52 24.05
C MET A 1 -6.87 0.86 22.62
N THR A 2 -5.68 1.42 22.38
CA THR A 2 -5.18 1.71 21.04
C THR A 2 -4.93 0.38 20.30
N SER A 3 -5.13 0.36 18.99
CA SER A 3 -4.84 -0.82 18.17
C SER A 3 -3.33 -1.06 18.16
N PRO A 4 -2.84 -2.32 18.15
CA PRO A 4 -1.40 -2.62 18.09
C PRO A 4 -0.66 -1.90 16.96
N THR A 5 -1.35 -1.68 15.83
CA THR A 5 -0.82 -0.92 14.69
C THR A 5 -0.64 0.56 15.02
N ALA A 6 -1.55 1.16 15.78
CA ALA A 6 -1.47 2.58 16.17
C ALA A 6 -0.30 2.84 17.13
N ASP A 7 -0.04 1.90 18.04
CA ASP A 7 1.09 1.97 18.98
C ASP A 7 2.44 1.85 18.24
N LEU A 8 2.52 0.97 17.23
CA LEU A 8 3.69 0.86 16.36
C LEU A 8 3.94 2.15 15.58
N ILE A 9 2.91 2.74 14.96
CA ILE A 9 3.03 4.01 14.23
C ILE A 9 3.53 5.13 15.14
N ALA A 10 2.96 5.29 16.32
CA ALA A 10 3.38 6.32 17.28
C ALA A 10 4.85 6.13 17.69
N THR A 11 5.29 4.88 17.89
CA THR A 11 6.68 4.55 18.19
C THR A 11 7.61 4.91 17.03
N LEU A 12 7.23 4.55 15.79
CA LEU A 12 8.01 4.84 14.58
C LEU A 12 8.16 6.35 14.33
N GLN A 13 7.16 7.17 14.66
CA GLN A 13 7.22 8.62 14.51
C GLN A 13 8.25 9.29 15.45
N ALA A 14 8.54 8.68 16.59
CA ALA A 14 9.51 9.18 17.56
C ALA A 14 10.92 8.57 17.39
N ALA A 15 11.06 7.57 16.52
CA ALA A 15 12.28 6.78 16.37
C ALA A 15 13.34 7.51 15.50
N THR A 16 14.60 7.30 15.83
CA THR A 16 15.71 7.58 14.91
C THR A 16 15.65 6.65 13.68
N PRO A 17 16.30 6.97 12.55
CA PRO A 17 16.27 6.09 11.37
C PRO A 17 16.73 4.65 11.64
N ALA A 18 17.73 4.46 12.51
CA ALA A 18 18.23 3.14 12.87
C ALA A 18 17.24 2.36 13.76
N GLU A 19 16.58 3.03 14.69
CA GLU A 19 15.53 2.43 15.52
C GLU A 19 14.31 2.07 14.67
N ALA A 20 13.91 2.94 13.74
CA ALA A 20 12.82 2.67 12.80
C ALA A 20 13.11 1.43 11.94
N ASP A 21 14.33 1.30 11.40
CA ASP A 21 14.74 0.10 10.66
C ASP A 21 14.65 -1.17 11.51
N ALA A 22 15.15 -1.13 12.75
CA ALA A 22 15.08 -2.28 13.66
C ALA A 22 13.63 -2.67 14.02
N LEU A 23 12.77 -1.68 14.26
CA LEU A 23 11.34 -1.88 14.54
C LEU A 23 10.61 -2.46 13.33
N MET A 24 10.85 -1.93 12.13
CA MET A 24 10.23 -2.40 10.89
C MET A 24 10.66 -3.83 10.56
N ARG A 25 11.95 -4.17 10.69
CA ARG A 25 12.43 -5.55 10.51
C ARG A 25 11.76 -6.51 11.49
N SER A 26 11.60 -6.09 12.76
CA SER A 26 10.92 -6.89 13.78
C SER A 26 9.44 -7.07 13.47
N ALA A 27 8.75 -6.02 13.00
CA ALA A 27 7.35 -6.07 12.60
C ALA A 27 7.13 -6.97 11.37
N CYS A 28 8.00 -6.88 10.35
CA CYS A 28 7.98 -7.77 9.19
C CYS A 28 8.19 -9.24 9.60
N ALA A 29 9.14 -9.52 10.49
CA ALA A 29 9.36 -10.87 10.99
C ALA A 29 8.16 -11.40 11.79
N ALA A 30 7.55 -10.56 12.64
CA ALA A 30 6.36 -10.92 13.38
C ALA A 30 5.17 -11.23 12.45
N LEU A 31 5.00 -10.42 11.41
CA LEU A 31 3.95 -10.61 10.41
C LEU A 31 4.13 -11.93 9.64
N ARG A 32 5.35 -12.26 9.24
CA ARG A 32 5.68 -13.53 8.60
C ARG A 32 5.34 -14.75 9.48
N MET A 33 5.69 -14.66 10.78
CA MET A 33 5.46 -15.74 11.74
C MET A 33 3.98 -15.92 12.08
N ARG A 34 3.21 -14.83 12.06
CA ARG A 34 1.77 -14.84 12.33
C ARG A 34 1.06 -13.91 11.33
N PRO A 35 0.77 -14.40 10.12
CA PRO A 35 0.08 -13.62 9.12
C PRO A 35 -1.28 -13.18 9.66
N VAL A 36 -1.50 -11.87 9.70
CA VAL A 36 -2.82 -11.29 9.93
C VAL A 36 -3.29 -10.84 8.57
N THR A 37 -4.18 -11.57 7.90
CA THR A 37 -4.72 -11.13 6.61
C THR A 37 -5.91 -10.20 6.87
N PRO A 38 -5.77 -8.87 6.77
CA PRO A 38 -6.95 -8.01 6.80
C PRO A 38 -7.82 -8.36 5.59
N ALA A 39 -9.14 -8.36 5.78
CA ALA A 39 -10.03 -8.49 4.64
C ALA A 39 -9.77 -7.32 3.68
N PRO A 40 -9.57 -7.57 2.37
CA PRO A 40 -9.42 -6.49 1.43
C PRO A 40 -10.67 -5.60 1.46
N PRO A 41 -10.53 -4.28 1.24
CA PRO A 41 -11.68 -3.38 1.20
C PRO A 41 -12.74 -3.85 0.20
N ASP A 42 -14.01 -3.77 0.60
CA ASP A 42 -15.11 -4.16 -0.27
C ASP A 42 -15.33 -3.17 -1.42
N ALA A 43 -16.20 -3.55 -2.35
CA ALA A 43 -16.52 -2.73 -3.51
C ALA A 43 -17.16 -1.38 -3.14
N SER A 44 -17.80 -1.25 -1.97
CA SER A 44 -18.39 0.00 -1.52
C SER A 44 -17.31 0.97 -1.05
N ALA A 45 -16.37 0.48 -0.23
CA ALA A 45 -15.22 1.25 0.26
C ALA A 45 -14.34 1.74 -0.90
N LEU A 46 -14.04 0.87 -1.87
CA LEU A 46 -13.25 1.26 -3.04
C LEU A 46 -13.99 2.30 -3.90
N ARG A 47 -15.30 2.16 -4.11
CA ARG A 47 -16.11 3.17 -4.82
C ARG A 47 -16.09 4.51 -4.11
N ALA A 48 -16.24 4.53 -2.79
CA ALA A 48 -16.17 5.76 -2.00
C ALA A 48 -14.83 6.47 -2.20
N GLY A 49 -13.71 5.73 -2.20
CA GLY A 49 -12.38 6.27 -2.49
C GLY A 49 -12.25 6.82 -3.91
N LEU A 50 -12.68 6.07 -4.92
CA LEU A 50 -12.61 6.50 -6.32
C LEU A 50 -13.49 7.74 -6.58
N ALA A 51 -14.64 7.85 -5.91
CA ALA A 51 -15.53 9.02 -6.00
C ALA A 51 -14.91 10.32 -5.44
N ARG A 52 -13.88 10.22 -4.59
CA ARG A 52 -13.08 11.38 -4.14
C ARG A 52 -12.15 11.91 -5.24
N ILE A 53 -11.89 11.12 -6.28
CA ILE A 53 -10.97 11.44 -7.38
C ILE A 53 -11.73 11.84 -8.63
N ALA A 54 -12.75 11.08 -9.04
CA ALA A 54 -13.60 11.39 -10.17
C ALA A 54 -15.03 10.86 -9.99
N GLU A 55 -16.01 11.60 -10.53
CA GLU A 55 -17.43 11.24 -10.44
C GLU A 55 -17.79 10.01 -11.29
N THR A 56 -17.11 9.81 -12.43
CA THR A 56 -17.36 8.70 -13.36
C THR A 56 -16.07 8.23 -14.04
N GLY A 57 -16.13 7.11 -14.78
CA GLY A 57 -15.03 6.65 -15.64
C GLY A 57 -13.97 5.76 -14.97
N LEU A 58 -14.18 5.38 -13.70
CA LEU A 58 -13.25 4.53 -12.95
C LEU A 58 -13.78 3.10 -12.67
N ASP A 59 -14.88 2.69 -13.31
CA ASP A 59 -15.45 1.34 -13.13
C ASP A 59 -14.46 0.24 -13.54
N GLY A 60 -13.69 0.44 -14.60
CA GLY A 60 -12.64 -0.51 -15.00
C GLY A 60 -11.53 -0.65 -13.95
N VAL A 61 -11.18 0.45 -13.27
CA VAL A 61 -10.21 0.45 -12.17
C VAL A 61 -10.77 -0.28 -10.95
N LEU A 62 -12.04 -0.05 -10.63
CA LEU A 62 -12.74 -0.75 -9.56
C LEU A 62 -12.75 -2.27 -9.80
N GLN A 63 -13.19 -2.71 -10.98
CA GLN A 63 -13.24 -4.13 -11.32
C GLN A 63 -11.84 -4.77 -11.28
N ARG A 64 -10.82 -4.05 -11.74
CA ARG A 64 -9.43 -4.47 -11.66
C ARG A 64 -8.98 -4.70 -10.21
N LEU A 65 -9.22 -3.73 -9.33
CA LEU A 65 -8.81 -3.81 -7.92
C LEU A 65 -9.54 -4.92 -7.16
N LEU A 66 -10.80 -5.21 -7.52
CA LEU A 66 -11.60 -6.29 -6.95
C LEU A 66 -11.15 -7.68 -7.47
N HIS A 67 -10.80 -7.79 -8.75
CA HIS A 67 -10.37 -9.06 -9.34
C HIS A 67 -8.97 -9.46 -8.87
N ASP A 68 -8.04 -8.50 -8.89
CA ASP A 68 -6.66 -8.71 -8.46
C ASP A 68 -6.50 -8.49 -6.94
N ALA A 69 -7.61 -8.60 -6.19
CA ALA A 69 -7.60 -8.66 -4.74
C ALA A 69 -7.07 -10.02 -4.32
N PRO A 70 -5.90 -10.07 -3.67
CA PRO A 70 -5.38 -11.33 -3.19
C PRO A 70 -6.33 -11.88 -2.12
N GLN A 71 -6.78 -13.11 -2.31
CA GLN A 71 -7.40 -13.84 -1.21
C GLN A 71 -6.29 -14.48 -0.38
N GLY A 72 -6.11 -14.04 0.87
CA GLY A 72 -5.16 -14.68 1.79
C GLY A 72 -3.69 -14.28 1.62
N SER A 73 -3.34 -13.24 0.86
CA SER A 73 -1.92 -12.97 0.56
C SER A 73 -1.12 -12.43 1.74
N ALA A 74 0.19 -12.71 1.70
CA ALA A 74 1.20 -12.10 2.54
C ALA A 74 1.35 -10.58 2.30
N THR A 75 0.83 -10.04 1.20
CA THR A 75 1.11 -8.66 0.77
C THR A 75 0.13 -7.64 1.36
N ASP A 76 -1.11 -8.00 1.73
CA ASP A 76 -2.06 -7.04 2.31
C ASP A 76 -1.61 -6.49 3.66
N ALA A 77 -1.15 -7.37 4.54
CA ALA A 77 -0.70 -7.01 5.86
C ALA A 77 0.64 -6.26 5.80
N LEU A 78 1.51 -6.67 4.87
CA LEU A 78 2.77 -5.98 4.62
C LEU A 78 2.53 -4.59 4.02
N ALA A 79 1.56 -4.43 3.13
CA ALA A 79 1.16 -3.14 2.59
C ALA A 79 0.67 -2.18 3.68
N ALA A 80 -0.16 -2.66 4.62
CA ALA A 80 -0.62 -1.87 5.76
C ALA A 80 0.54 -1.44 6.68
N LEU A 81 1.56 -2.29 6.81
CA LEU A 81 2.75 -2.03 7.61
C LEU A 81 3.71 -1.05 6.93
N LEU A 82 4.01 -1.26 5.64
CA LEU A 82 5.00 -0.47 4.91
C LEU A 82 4.46 0.89 4.47
N ARG A 83 3.17 0.99 4.17
CA ARG A 83 2.55 2.21 3.62
C ARG A 83 1.30 2.65 4.38
N PRO A 84 1.38 2.85 5.71
CA PRO A 84 0.28 3.44 6.46
C PRO A 84 0.07 4.90 6.01
N ALA A 85 -1.12 5.44 6.23
CA ALA A 85 -1.46 6.80 5.83
C ALA A 85 -0.67 7.87 6.63
N GLU A 86 -0.15 7.49 7.79
CA GLU A 86 0.50 8.36 8.78
C GLU A 86 2.01 8.48 8.60
N LEU A 87 2.63 7.57 7.84
CA LEU A 87 4.08 7.53 7.62
C LEU A 87 4.39 7.52 6.13
N ALA A 88 5.59 7.98 5.80
CA ALA A 88 6.20 7.82 4.49
C ALA A 88 7.67 7.52 4.68
N TRP A 89 8.18 6.62 3.85
CA TRP A 89 9.58 6.23 3.83
C TRP A 89 10.20 6.59 2.49
N ASP A 90 11.52 6.68 2.46
CA ASP A 90 12.23 6.65 1.18
C ASP A 90 12.00 5.29 0.52
N GLU A 91 11.61 5.29 -0.75
CA GLU A 91 11.25 4.07 -1.47
C GLU A 91 12.33 2.97 -1.48
N PRO A 92 13.65 3.28 -1.60
CA PRO A 92 14.68 2.27 -1.44
C PRO A 92 14.58 1.51 -0.11
N GLN A 93 14.18 2.19 0.97
CA GLN A 93 14.00 1.56 2.28
C GLN A 93 12.75 0.66 2.32
N GLU A 94 11.63 1.08 1.70
CA GLU A 94 10.44 0.24 1.57
C GLU A 94 10.75 -1.06 0.81
N ILE A 95 11.47 -0.94 -0.30
CA ILE A 95 11.88 -2.07 -1.14
C ILE A 95 12.83 -2.99 -0.37
N ASP A 96 13.78 -2.43 0.37
CA ASP A 96 14.75 -3.16 1.20
C ASP A 96 14.08 -4.00 2.31
N TRP A 97 13.00 -3.50 2.92
CA TRP A 97 12.19 -4.31 3.85
C TRP A 97 11.34 -5.35 3.12
N ALA A 98 10.70 -4.98 2.01
CA ALA A 98 9.85 -5.88 1.24
C ALA A 98 10.62 -7.07 0.66
N VAL A 99 11.83 -6.85 0.14
CA VAL A 99 12.65 -7.93 -0.44
C VAL A 99 13.09 -8.93 0.62
N ARG A 100 13.46 -8.49 1.83
CA ARG A 100 13.82 -9.43 2.91
C ARG A 100 12.64 -10.21 3.43
N HIS A 101 11.46 -9.58 3.52
CA HIS A 101 10.24 -10.28 3.84
C HIS A 101 9.92 -11.34 2.77
N TRP A 102 10.00 -10.96 1.49
CA TRP A 102 9.82 -11.86 0.35
C TRP A 102 10.79 -13.05 0.38
N GLU A 103 12.09 -12.82 0.54
CA GLU A 103 13.11 -13.87 0.63
C GLU A 103 12.82 -14.86 1.77
N ALA A 104 12.42 -14.34 2.94
CA ALA A 104 12.09 -15.18 4.09
C ALA A 104 10.81 -16.00 3.87
N CYS A 105 9.73 -15.39 3.39
CA CYS A 105 8.50 -16.12 3.06
C CYS A 105 8.73 -17.17 1.96
N ARG A 106 9.53 -16.84 0.94
CA ARG A 106 9.91 -17.75 -0.14
C ARG A 106 10.70 -18.95 0.39
N ALA A 107 11.69 -18.72 1.26
CA ALA A 107 12.49 -19.79 1.87
C ALA A 107 11.64 -20.75 2.72
N GLU A 108 10.54 -20.26 3.29
CA GLU A 108 9.63 -21.02 4.13
C GLU A 108 8.44 -21.63 3.35
N GLY A 109 8.37 -21.42 2.04
CA GLY A 109 7.27 -21.93 1.20
C GLY A 109 5.92 -21.26 1.47
N GLN A 110 5.92 -20.01 1.97
CA GLN A 110 4.71 -19.25 2.30
C GLN A 110 4.14 -18.45 1.11
N LEU A 111 4.78 -18.49 -0.05
CA LEU A 111 4.36 -17.79 -1.26
C LEU A 111 3.88 -18.81 -2.31
N ASP A 112 2.90 -18.41 -3.12
CA ASP A 112 2.55 -19.15 -4.33
C ASP A 112 3.71 -19.11 -5.36
N GLU A 113 3.62 -19.94 -6.40
CA GLU A 113 4.69 -20.11 -7.38
C GLU A 113 5.05 -18.81 -8.11
N GLU A 114 4.04 -18.00 -8.47
CA GLU A 114 4.25 -16.75 -9.21
C GLU A 114 4.97 -15.71 -8.33
N LEU A 115 4.46 -15.51 -7.11
CA LEU A 115 5.06 -14.58 -6.15
C LEU A 115 6.43 -15.07 -5.66
N ALA A 116 6.66 -16.38 -5.56
CA ALA A 116 7.97 -16.92 -5.19
C ALA A 116 9.02 -16.78 -6.29
N ALA A 117 8.60 -16.77 -7.56
CA ALA A 117 9.49 -16.72 -8.72
C ALA A 117 10.02 -15.30 -9.01
N ASP A 118 9.23 -14.27 -8.75
CA ASP A 118 9.57 -12.89 -9.10
C ASP A 118 9.22 -11.88 -7.99
N PHE A 119 10.25 -11.20 -7.48
CA PHE A 119 10.07 -10.11 -6.52
C PHE A 119 9.29 -8.92 -7.12
N GLY A 120 9.43 -8.67 -8.43
CA GLY A 120 8.68 -7.63 -9.13
C GLY A 120 7.17 -7.87 -9.05
N GLU A 121 6.75 -9.12 -9.17
CA GLU A 121 5.36 -9.53 -9.03
C GLU A 121 4.86 -9.41 -7.58
N TYR A 122 5.69 -9.83 -6.62
CA TYR A 122 5.43 -9.62 -5.20
C TYR A 122 5.25 -8.15 -4.83
N TRP A 123 6.16 -7.30 -5.31
CA TRP A 123 6.11 -5.86 -5.10
C TRP A 123 4.90 -5.22 -5.78
N ARG A 124 4.58 -5.62 -7.02
CA ARG A 124 3.36 -5.18 -7.70
C ARG A 124 2.11 -5.47 -6.88
N GLN A 125 1.98 -6.70 -6.38
CA GLN A 125 0.82 -7.09 -5.58
C GLN A 125 0.74 -6.28 -4.28
N LEU A 126 1.88 -6.05 -3.61
CA LEU A 126 1.97 -5.17 -2.43
C LEU A 126 1.48 -3.75 -2.71
N GLU A 127 1.94 -3.12 -3.80
CA GLU A 127 1.52 -1.76 -4.14
C GLU A 127 0.02 -1.67 -4.47
N TRP A 128 -0.54 -2.73 -5.05
CA TRP A 128 -1.96 -2.79 -5.37
C TRP A 128 -2.81 -3.03 -4.11
N SER A 129 -2.29 -3.81 -3.16
CA SER A 129 -2.88 -3.93 -1.82
C SER A 129 -2.87 -2.62 -1.06
N ALA A 130 -1.75 -1.88 -1.10
CA ALA A 130 -1.67 -0.54 -0.53
C ALA A 130 -2.69 0.40 -1.19
N LEU A 131 -2.79 0.39 -2.52
CA LEU A 131 -3.74 1.22 -3.26
C LEU A 131 -5.19 0.98 -2.84
N ARG A 132 -5.61 -0.28 -2.66
CA ARG A 132 -6.95 -0.61 -2.15
C ARG A 132 -7.19 0.00 -0.77
N GLN A 133 -6.24 -0.17 0.15
CA GLN A 133 -6.35 0.35 1.51
C GLN A 133 -6.39 1.88 1.52
N HIS A 134 -5.55 2.52 0.70
CA HIS A 134 -5.52 3.98 0.57
C HIS A 134 -6.83 4.54 0.01
N LEU A 135 -7.41 3.90 -1.01
CA LEU A 135 -8.73 4.27 -1.54
C LEU A 135 -9.82 4.12 -0.47
N ALA A 136 -9.82 3.02 0.27
CA ALA A 136 -10.80 2.80 1.33
C ALA A 136 -10.69 3.86 2.45
N GLN A 137 -9.47 4.17 2.91
CA GLN A 137 -9.22 5.21 3.89
C GLN A 137 -9.59 6.60 3.37
N LEU A 138 -9.29 6.89 2.09
CA LEU A 138 -9.66 8.15 1.45
C LEU A 138 -11.18 8.32 1.39
N GLY A 139 -11.91 7.26 1.00
CA GLY A 139 -13.37 7.24 0.98
C GLY A 139 -14.00 7.41 2.37
N ALA A 140 -13.31 6.93 3.41
CA ALA A 140 -13.71 7.09 4.81
C ALA A 140 -13.37 8.47 5.42
N GLY A 141 -12.73 9.37 4.67
CA GLY A 141 -12.39 10.71 5.15
C GLY A 141 -11.22 10.75 6.12
N HIS A 142 -10.21 9.90 5.91
CA HIS A 142 -9.02 9.86 6.76
C HIS A 142 -8.29 11.21 6.82
N ALA A 143 -7.79 11.59 8.00
CA ALA A 143 -7.17 12.90 8.24
C ALA A 143 -5.91 13.17 7.38
N GLN A 144 -5.22 12.11 6.94
CA GLN A 144 -4.02 12.19 6.11
C GLN A 144 -4.34 12.16 4.60
N GLU A 145 -5.42 12.82 4.17
CA GLU A 145 -5.93 12.82 2.79
C GLU A 145 -4.85 13.17 1.76
N ARG A 146 -4.04 14.21 2.02
CA ARG A 146 -2.95 14.64 1.11
C ARG A 146 -1.94 13.51 0.85
N ARG A 147 -1.53 12.78 1.89
CA ARG A 147 -0.55 11.69 1.77
C ARG A 147 -1.15 10.49 1.05
N LEU A 148 -2.42 10.17 1.33
CA LEU A 148 -3.16 9.13 0.62
C LEU A 148 -3.25 9.43 -0.89
N LEU A 149 -3.62 10.66 -1.26
CA LEU A 149 -3.67 11.07 -2.66
C LEU A 149 -2.30 10.97 -3.34
N ALA A 150 -1.22 11.33 -2.64
CA ALA A 150 0.14 11.20 -3.18
C ALA A 150 0.56 9.74 -3.38
N TYR A 151 0.23 8.83 -2.47
CA TYR A 151 0.43 7.39 -2.66
C TYR A 151 -0.37 6.85 -3.85
N ILE A 152 -1.65 7.22 -3.96
CA ILE A 152 -2.51 6.82 -5.07
C ILE A 152 -1.95 7.31 -6.40
N ALA A 153 -1.52 8.57 -6.48
CA ALA A 153 -0.88 9.15 -7.67
C ALA A 153 0.40 8.39 -8.05
N LYS A 154 1.25 8.06 -7.07
CA LYS A 154 2.50 7.31 -7.28
C LYS A 154 2.21 5.92 -7.87
N THR A 155 1.31 5.15 -7.26
CA THR A 155 0.95 3.81 -7.75
C THR A 155 0.26 3.87 -9.12
N ALA A 156 -0.67 4.81 -9.32
CA ALA A 156 -1.36 4.97 -10.60
C ALA A 156 -0.42 5.35 -11.75
N SER A 157 0.66 6.08 -11.45
CA SER A 157 1.67 6.48 -12.43
C SER A 157 2.61 5.36 -12.85
N ARG A 158 2.78 4.35 -12.00
CA ARG A 158 3.69 3.22 -12.25
C ARG A 158 3.08 2.16 -13.14
N TYR A 159 1.81 1.85 -12.94
CA TYR A 159 1.17 0.71 -13.60
C TYR A 159 0.25 1.15 -14.73
N VAL A 160 0.53 0.67 -15.94
CA VAL A 160 -0.31 0.89 -17.13
C VAL A 160 -1.77 0.49 -16.89
N ALA A 161 -1.99 -0.56 -16.07
CA ALA A 161 -3.31 -1.01 -15.66
C ALA A 161 -4.17 0.09 -14.99
N PHE A 162 -3.55 1.12 -14.42
CA PHE A 162 -4.19 2.24 -13.75
C PHE A 162 -4.15 3.55 -14.56
N GLY A 163 -3.93 3.48 -15.87
CA GLY A 163 -3.95 4.65 -16.76
C GLY A 163 -5.19 5.56 -16.61
N PRO A 164 -6.43 5.03 -16.50
CA PRO A 164 -7.61 5.86 -16.22
C PRO A 164 -7.54 6.58 -14.88
N LEU A 165 -7.07 5.92 -13.82
CA LEU A 165 -6.89 6.50 -12.50
C LEU A 165 -5.83 7.61 -12.52
N LYS A 166 -4.70 7.38 -13.20
CA LYS A 166 -3.65 8.39 -13.39
C LYS A 166 -4.20 9.65 -14.04
N ARG A 167 -4.94 9.51 -15.15
CA ARG A 167 -5.53 10.66 -15.87
C ARG A 167 -6.54 11.42 -15.00
N ALA A 168 -7.37 10.71 -14.25
CA ALA A 168 -8.31 11.33 -13.32
C ALA A 168 -7.59 12.10 -12.21
N MET A 169 -6.53 11.52 -11.64
CA MET A 169 -5.67 12.17 -10.67
C MET A 169 -4.98 13.43 -11.25
N GLU A 170 -4.43 13.37 -12.45
CA GLU A 170 -3.79 14.53 -13.11
C GLU A 170 -4.79 15.66 -13.37
N ALA A 171 -6.02 15.32 -13.78
CA ALA A 171 -7.06 16.31 -14.02
C ALA A 171 -7.53 16.99 -12.73
N ARG A 172 -7.59 16.27 -11.61
CA ARG A 172 -8.15 16.75 -10.34
C ARG A 172 -7.11 17.36 -9.40
N PHE A 173 -5.89 16.82 -9.42
CA PHE A 173 -4.78 17.11 -8.51
C PHE A 173 -3.44 17.22 -9.28
N PRO A 174 -3.33 18.16 -10.24
CA PRO A 174 -2.13 18.28 -11.08
C PRO A 174 -0.84 18.52 -10.25
N GLU A 175 -0.96 19.15 -9.09
CA GLU A 175 0.17 19.45 -8.21
C GLU A 175 0.86 18.19 -7.63
N LEU A 176 0.24 17.02 -7.71
CA LEU A 176 0.85 15.74 -7.33
C LEU A 176 1.77 15.17 -8.40
N PHE A 177 1.82 15.78 -9.59
CA PHE A 177 2.59 15.31 -10.75
C PHE A 177 3.70 16.29 -11.16
N ASP A 178 3.63 17.55 -10.74
CA ASP A 178 4.60 18.60 -11.10
C ASP A 178 5.94 18.46 -10.36
N LEU A 179 5.92 17.89 -9.15
CA LEU A 179 7.09 17.64 -8.32
C LEU A 179 7.29 16.13 -8.26
N GLY A 180 8.23 15.58 -9.03
CA GLY A 180 8.49 14.13 -9.08
C GLY A 180 8.38 13.50 -7.68
N PHE A 181 7.49 12.52 -7.55
CA PHE A 181 6.91 12.00 -6.30
C PHE A 181 7.88 11.96 -5.09
N SER A 182 8.02 13.08 -4.38
CA SER A 182 8.75 13.16 -3.11
C SER A 182 7.73 13.29 -1.99
N LEU A 183 7.54 12.21 -1.22
CA LEU A 183 6.60 12.15 -0.09
C LEU A 183 7.15 12.79 1.20
N ARG A 184 8.14 13.67 1.09
CA ARG A 184 8.74 14.38 2.23
C ARG A 184 7.84 15.48 2.76
#